data_AF-A0A6M3J0N9-F1
#
_entry.id   AF-A0A6M3J0N9-F1
#
_cell.length_a   1.000
_cell.length_b   1.000
_cell.length_c   1.000
_cell.angle_alpha   90.00
_cell.angle_beta   90.00
_cell.angle_gamma   90.00
#
_symmetry.space_group_name_H-M   'P 1'
#
loop_
_entity.id
_entity.type
_entity.pdbx_description
1 polymer ?
#
loop_
_entity_poly.entity_id
_entity_poly.type
_entity_poly.pdbx_seq_one_letter_code
_entity_poly.pdbx_strand_id
1 'polypeptide(L)'
;MAVTLDTQSSVKKAVAIANSEVWWESVAGTFIQLPASDDDINTADNLNMASAFQKAFIVNGSNLKIADFVNVRLTHAALTTPHAKGDVLTQATSNAKMIVDYTNAAKTYTYGYVTSGTWNCTNSVTGSGSGTGFTPTGIFGMLTHTALATAHTAEDVLTQAVTGATMTVKYTDTTKTHTWGEITSGTFNTTNQVTGSGSGTAFTPTATDTSPPLWYSWTVYQGDTATYGTMPNKAYLICIYRGRVVTSGNPEYPEQWYMSKTADPFNFLYGADDAMSAVAGNNADAGQCSDIVRALIPFHDDYLIFGCASTMWVLRGDPVAGGSLDNLSDTTGVFGARSWCFDGDGNLYIFGTGGVYKIDRDFTRMENLSGKVLPELVKDEAADPTTHRITMGFDRKRNGLVIAITTIATGANSNYFFSLHTNGFYPEIYPNECGAYSLFYYDANDPAYSDLLIGCKDGYIRKFLDTAKDDDIGGTDQDISSYVTLPILPLAEFGNEGKLSEMAFHSAGGASSGAFSDSDGFSWSLFSADDAETCLEDIVDGATAFTTGTVTGTGRTGRVRPKMRGAYAGLKLANSTASQTFAINSIGYETQPAGSI
;
A
#
# COMPACT_ATOMS: atom_id res chain seq x y z
N MET A 1 -33.49 -24.48 -11.44
CA MET A 1 -32.23 -24.17 -12.12
C MET A 1 -31.17 -24.12 -11.04
N ALA A 2 -30.29 -25.12 -10.95
CA ALA A 2 -29.19 -25.07 -10.00
C ALA A 2 -28.20 -24.04 -10.55
N VAL A 3 -28.15 -22.86 -9.92
CA VAL A 3 -27.10 -21.89 -10.20
C VAL A 3 -25.85 -22.46 -9.55
N THR A 4 -24.96 -23.04 -10.36
CA THR A 4 -23.60 -23.32 -9.92
C THR A 4 -22.96 -21.98 -9.61
N LEU A 5 -22.62 -21.74 -8.34
CA LEU A 5 -21.78 -20.61 -7.96
C LEU A 5 -20.48 -20.67 -8.79
N ASP A 6 -20.02 -19.51 -9.26
CA ASP A 6 -18.89 -19.36 -10.18
C ASP A 6 -17.70 -20.27 -9.85
N THR A 7 -17.05 -20.76 -10.90
CA THR A 7 -15.85 -21.62 -10.82
C THR A 7 -14.60 -20.90 -10.28
N GLN A 8 -14.68 -19.59 -10.01
CA GLN A 8 -13.64 -18.83 -9.34
C GLN A 8 -14.21 -18.19 -8.07
N SER A 9 -13.59 -18.48 -6.92
CA SER A 9 -13.93 -17.81 -5.67
C SER A 9 -13.56 -16.33 -5.77
N SER A 10 -14.44 -15.44 -5.31
CA SER A 10 -14.18 -14.01 -5.19
C SER A 10 -13.22 -13.75 -4.01
N VAL A 11 -11.95 -14.11 -4.20
CA VAL A 11 -10.89 -14.01 -3.20
C VAL A 11 -10.03 -12.80 -3.54
N LYS A 12 -9.96 -11.85 -2.60
CA LYS A 12 -8.93 -10.80 -2.63
C LYS A 12 -7.54 -11.40 -2.48
N LYS A 13 -6.58 -10.86 -3.22
CA LYS A 13 -5.16 -11.18 -3.14
C LYS A 13 -4.38 -9.89 -3.03
N ALA A 14 -3.42 -9.85 -2.12
CA ALA A 14 -2.49 -8.73 -2.04
C ALA A 14 -1.43 -8.81 -3.15
N VAL A 15 -1.00 -7.65 -3.65
CA VAL A 15 0.13 -7.50 -4.58
C VAL A 15 1.08 -6.48 -3.97
N ALA A 16 2.36 -6.82 -3.94
CA ALA A 16 3.42 -6.01 -3.39
C ALA A 16 4.59 -5.91 -4.36
N ILE A 17 5.38 -4.84 -4.26
CA ILE A 17 6.57 -4.64 -5.07
C ILE A 17 7.69 -4.18 -4.15
N ALA A 18 8.82 -4.89 -4.21
CA ALA A 18 10.03 -4.59 -3.45
C ALA A 18 11.23 -5.09 -4.26
N ASN A 19 12.40 -4.45 -4.11
CA ASN A 19 13.65 -4.88 -4.75
C ASN A 19 13.54 -5.12 -6.28
N SER A 20 12.78 -4.27 -6.99
CA SER A 20 12.50 -4.45 -8.42
C SER A 20 11.76 -5.75 -8.81
N GLU A 21 11.12 -6.41 -7.84
CA GLU A 21 10.37 -7.65 -8.02
C GLU A 21 8.90 -7.46 -7.62
N VAL A 22 7.99 -8.14 -8.32
CA VAL A 22 6.56 -8.18 -7.99
C VAL A 22 6.23 -9.48 -7.25
N TRP A 23 5.52 -9.33 -6.15
CA TRP A 23 5.07 -10.42 -5.28
C TRP A 23 3.56 -10.40 -5.17
N TRP A 24 2.95 -11.58 -5.07
CA TRP A 24 1.51 -11.69 -4.89
C TRP A 24 1.14 -12.78 -3.89
N GLU A 25 0.03 -12.58 -3.19
CA GLU A 25 -0.48 -13.52 -2.22
C GLU A 25 -1.14 -14.72 -2.92
N SER A 26 -0.44 -15.85 -2.93
CA SER A 26 -0.90 -17.09 -3.60
C SER A 26 -1.95 -17.83 -2.78
N VAL A 27 -1.74 -17.84 -1.48
CA VAL A 27 -2.67 -18.27 -0.44
C VAL A 27 -2.55 -17.29 0.72
N ALA A 28 -3.58 -17.22 1.57
CA ALA A 28 -3.63 -16.25 2.68
C ALA A 28 -2.30 -16.21 3.47
N GLY A 29 -1.71 -15.03 3.55
CA GLY A 29 -0.44 -14.77 4.26
C GLY A 29 0.83 -15.28 3.58
N THR A 30 0.76 -15.92 2.41
CA THR A 30 1.93 -16.44 1.68
C THR A 30 2.09 -15.72 0.36
N PHE A 31 3.20 -14.99 0.22
CA PHE A 31 3.57 -14.32 -1.02
C PHE A 31 4.49 -15.21 -1.85
N ILE A 32 4.28 -15.20 -3.17
CA ILE A 32 5.22 -15.76 -4.14
C ILE A 32 5.61 -14.70 -5.14
N GLN A 33 6.84 -14.78 -5.63
CA GLN A 33 7.35 -13.90 -6.67
C GLN A 33 6.63 -14.15 -8.00
N LEU A 34 6.52 -13.12 -8.82
CA LEU A 34 6.19 -13.21 -10.25
C LEU A 34 7.48 -13.00 -11.05
N PRO A 35 8.24 -14.05 -11.40
CA PRO A 35 9.63 -13.87 -11.85
C PRO A 35 9.77 -13.21 -13.23
N ALA A 36 8.68 -13.13 -14.01
CA ALA A 36 8.68 -12.32 -15.23
C ALA A 36 8.85 -10.82 -14.98
N SER A 37 8.66 -10.36 -13.73
CA SER A 37 8.74 -8.95 -13.35
C SER A 37 10.11 -8.50 -12.88
N ASP A 38 11.07 -9.43 -12.74
CA ASP A 38 12.38 -9.15 -12.19
C ASP A 38 13.10 -8.09 -13.04
N ASP A 39 13.59 -7.04 -12.37
CA ASP A 39 14.28 -5.86 -12.95
C ASP A 39 13.42 -5.05 -13.96
N ASP A 40 12.15 -5.37 -14.11
CA ASP A 40 11.22 -4.77 -15.06
C ASP A 40 10.51 -3.53 -14.46
N ILE A 41 10.65 -3.34 -13.14
CA ILE A 41 10.16 -2.20 -12.35
C ILE A 41 11.34 -1.60 -11.57
N ASN A 42 11.43 -0.28 -11.50
CA ASN A 42 12.44 0.42 -10.73
C ASN A 42 11.86 0.91 -9.39
N THR A 43 12.17 0.20 -8.29
CA THR A 43 11.71 0.57 -6.94
C THR A 43 12.45 1.76 -6.34
N ALA A 44 13.54 2.23 -6.96
CA ALA A 44 14.23 3.47 -6.56
C ALA A 44 13.56 4.73 -7.15
N ASP A 45 12.65 4.56 -8.12
CA ASP A 45 11.85 5.64 -8.69
C ASP A 45 10.42 5.65 -8.11
N ASN A 46 9.65 6.69 -8.41
CA ASN A 46 8.25 6.78 -8.05
C ASN A 46 7.45 5.63 -8.69
N LEU A 47 6.71 4.92 -7.86
CA LEU A 47 5.98 3.72 -8.22
C LEU A 47 4.58 3.78 -7.62
N ASN A 48 3.57 3.73 -8.48
CA ASN A 48 2.18 3.63 -8.07
C ASN A 48 1.48 2.51 -8.83
N MET A 49 0.43 1.97 -8.23
CA MET A 49 -0.38 0.92 -8.84
C MET A 49 -1.85 1.10 -8.47
N ALA A 50 -2.72 0.62 -9.33
CA ALA A 50 -4.15 0.56 -9.07
C ALA A 50 -4.68 -0.81 -9.47
N SER A 51 -5.61 -1.35 -8.68
CA SER A 51 -6.34 -2.57 -9.03
C SER A 51 -7.59 -2.21 -9.84
N ALA A 52 -7.76 -2.86 -10.99
CA ALA A 52 -8.96 -2.75 -11.80
C ALA A 52 -9.10 -3.98 -12.69
N PHE A 53 -10.33 -4.33 -13.05
CA PHE A 53 -10.60 -5.44 -13.98
C PHE A 53 -9.90 -6.76 -13.57
N GLN A 54 -9.76 -6.99 -12.25
CA GLN A 54 -9.05 -8.14 -11.66
C GLN A 54 -7.55 -8.22 -12.03
N LYS A 55 -6.93 -7.07 -12.31
CA LYS A 55 -5.51 -6.89 -12.60
C LYS A 55 -4.92 -5.81 -11.72
N ALA A 56 -3.60 -5.81 -11.58
CA ALA A 56 -2.85 -4.67 -11.05
C ALA A 56 -2.17 -3.93 -12.21
N PHE A 57 -2.54 -2.66 -12.41
CA PHE A 57 -1.91 -1.75 -13.35
C PHE A 57 -0.83 -0.97 -12.61
N ILE A 58 0.38 -0.96 -13.15
CA ILE A 58 1.57 -0.40 -12.50
C ILE A 58 2.14 0.71 -13.39
N VAL A 59 2.42 1.86 -12.78
CA VAL A 59 3.05 3.01 -13.41
C VAL A 59 4.33 3.40 -12.68
N ASN A 60 5.44 3.43 -13.42
CA ASN A 60 6.79 3.69 -12.92
C ASN A 60 7.63 4.33 -14.03
N GLY A 61 7.29 5.59 -14.35
CA GLY A 61 7.90 6.29 -15.48
C GLY A 61 7.50 5.65 -16.80
N SER A 62 8.47 5.20 -17.60
CA SER A 62 8.23 4.47 -18.86
C SER A 62 7.85 3.00 -18.65
N ASN A 63 8.01 2.47 -17.44
CA ASN A 63 7.66 1.08 -17.12
C ASN A 63 6.17 1.01 -16.80
N LEU A 64 5.35 0.90 -17.83
CA LEU A 64 3.90 0.68 -17.73
C LEU A 64 3.63 -0.82 -17.86
N LYS A 65 3.14 -1.45 -16.79
CA LYS A 65 3.04 -2.91 -16.69
C LYS A 65 1.70 -3.36 -16.13
N ILE A 66 1.32 -4.60 -16.43
CA ILE A 66 0.14 -5.26 -15.89
C ILE A 66 0.55 -6.59 -15.28
N ALA A 67 0.13 -6.81 -14.03
CA ALA A 67 0.00 -8.14 -13.45
C ALA A 67 -1.46 -8.59 -13.58
N ASP A 68 -1.69 -9.65 -14.35
CA ASP A 68 -3.01 -10.16 -14.72
C ASP A 68 -3.26 -11.50 -14.05
N PHE A 69 -4.27 -11.56 -13.17
CA PHE A 69 -4.55 -12.74 -12.34
C PHE A 69 -5.75 -13.55 -12.84
N VAL A 70 -6.37 -13.15 -13.96
CA VAL A 70 -7.65 -13.71 -14.42
C VAL A 70 -7.54 -14.40 -15.78
N ASN A 71 -6.65 -13.94 -16.66
CA ASN A 71 -6.58 -14.45 -18.02
C ASN A 71 -5.65 -15.67 -18.16
N VAL A 72 -6.01 -16.55 -19.10
CA VAL A 72 -5.11 -17.53 -19.70
C VAL A 72 -4.44 -16.91 -20.92
N ARG A 73 -3.15 -17.18 -21.11
CA ARG A 73 -2.41 -16.81 -22.33
C ARG A 73 -2.27 -18.00 -23.26
N LEU A 74 -2.78 -17.84 -24.48
CA LEU A 74 -2.50 -18.73 -25.61
C LEU A 74 -1.36 -18.14 -26.44
N THR A 75 -0.39 -18.98 -26.79
CA THR A 75 0.67 -18.68 -27.74
C THR A 75 0.33 -19.30 -29.10
N HIS A 76 0.51 -18.54 -30.18
CA HIS A 76 0.27 -18.99 -31.54
C HIS A 76 1.13 -18.23 -32.55
N ALA A 77 1.14 -18.71 -33.80
CA ALA A 77 1.73 -17.97 -34.91
C ALA A 77 1.05 -16.59 -35.08
N ALA A 78 1.79 -15.61 -35.59
CA ALA A 78 1.26 -14.27 -35.81
C ALA A 78 -0.02 -14.31 -36.67
N LEU A 79 -1.12 -13.81 -36.12
CA LEU A 79 -2.40 -13.77 -36.82
C LEU A 79 -2.39 -12.68 -37.87
N THR A 80 -3.00 -12.94 -39.04
CA THR A 80 -3.22 -11.90 -40.04
C THR A 80 -4.22 -10.87 -39.51
N THR A 81 -5.37 -11.37 -39.05
CA THR A 81 -6.40 -10.59 -38.35
C THR A 81 -6.41 -11.00 -36.88
N PRO A 82 -6.03 -10.10 -35.97
CA PRO A 82 -6.05 -10.39 -34.54
C PRO A 82 -7.47 -10.48 -34.00
N HIS A 83 -7.65 -11.18 -32.89
CA HIS A 83 -8.94 -11.23 -32.20
C HIS A 83 -9.27 -9.89 -31.55
N ALA A 84 -10.54 -9.52 -31.56
CA ALA A 84 -11.04 -8.32 -30.89
C ALA A 84 -11.38 -8.62 -29.43
N LYS A 85 -11.38 -7.58 -28.60
CA LYS A 85 -11.84 -7.69 -27.21
C LYS A 85 -13.31 -8.09 -27.20
N GLY A 86 -13.66 -9.10 -26.41
CA GLY A 86 -15.00 -9.68 -26.34
C GLY A 86 -15.25 -10.84 -27.32
N ASP A 87 -14.32 -11.14 -28.24
CA ASP A 87 -14.44 -12.33 -29.09
C ASP A 87 -14.51 -13.60 -28.23
N VAL A 88 -15.43 -14.51 -28.55
CA VAL A 88 -15.52 -15.83 -27.93
C VAL A 88 -14.71 -16.81 -28.76
N LEU A 89 -13.66 -17.36 -28.16
CA LEU A 89 -12.87 -18.42 -28.78
C LEU A 89 -13.33 -19.78 -28.25
N THR A 90 -13.53 -20.74 -29.14
CA THR A 90 -13.93 -22.11 -28.84
C THR A 90 -12.97 -23.10 -29.49
N GLN A 91 -12.45 -24.03 -28.70
CA GLN A 91 -11.59 -25.10 -29.15
C GLN A 91 -12.42 -26.32 -29.58
N ALA A 92 -12.16 -26.84 -30.80
CA ALA A 92 -13.08 -27.75 -31.49
C ALA A 92 -13.36 -29.08 -30.77
N THR A 93 -12.35 -29.69 -30.14
CA THR A 93 -12.48 -31.04 -29.54
C THR A 93 -12.61 -30.99 -28.01
N SER A 94 -11.86 -30.12 -27.33
CA SER A 94 -11.91 -29.99 -25.87
C SER A 94 -13.16 -29.22 -25.39
N ASN A 95 -13.82 -28.50 -26.30
CA ASN A 95 -14.88 -27.54 -25.98
C ASN A 95 -14.43 -26.46 -24.98
N ALA A 96 -13.12 -26.21 -24.88
CA ALA A 96 -12.61 -25.10 -24.09
C ALA A 96 -13.09 -23.79 -24.72
N LYS A 97 -13.51 -22.84 -23.87
CA LYS A 97 -14.02 -21.54 -24.29
C LYS A 97 -13.39 -20.43 -23.47
N MET A 98 -13.12 -19.31 -24.13
CA MET A 98 -12.67 -18.10 -23.45
C MET A 98 -13.20 -16.85 -24.14
N ILE A 99 -13.31 -15.77 -23.38
CA ILE A 99 -13.62 -14.44 -23.88
C ILE A 99 -12.30 -13.68 -23.97
N VAL A 100 -11.96 -13.17 -25.16
CA VAL A 100 -10.73 -12.42 -25.39
C VAL A 100 -10.77 -11.10 -24.63
N ASP A 101 -9.74 -10.84 -23.84
CA ASP A 101 -9.56 -9.59 -23.11
C ASP A 101 -8.49 -8.71 -23.79
N TYR A 102 -7.38 -9.32 -24.22
CA TYR A 102 -6.26 -8.61 -24.85
C TYR A 102 -5.55 -9.47 -25.90
N THR A 103 -5.06 -8.83 -26.97
CA THR A 103 -4.14 -9.44 -27.95
C THR A 103 -2.93 -8.52 -28.08
N ASN A 104 -1.72 -9.08 -28.02
CA ASN A 104 -0.50 -8.27 -28.09
C ASN A 104 -0.28 -7.68 -29.49
N ALA A 105 0.58 -6.65 -29.58
CA ALA A 105 0.88 -5.98 -30.84
C ALA A 105 1.48 -6.89 -31.92
N ALA A 106 2.28 -7.89 -31.53
CA ALA A 106 2.84 -8.87 -32.45
C ALA A 106 1.81 -9.91 -32.93
N LYS A 107 0.60 -9.93 -32.36
CA LYS A 107 -0.49 -10.86 -32.67
C LYS A 107 -0.10 -12.33 -32.50
N THR A 108 0.81 -12.61 -31.56
CA THR A 108 1.33 -13.95 -31.22
C THR A 108 0.78 -14.46 -29.90
N TYR A 109 0.19 -13.58 -29.10
CA TYR A 109 -0.39 -13.90 -27.79
C TYR A 109 -1.81 -13.38 -27.71
N THR A 110 -2.73 -14.27 -27.33
CA THR A 110 -4.11 -13.93 -27.01
C THR A 110 -4.37 -14.24 -25.54
N TYR A 111 -4.88 -13.26 -24.83
CA TYR A 111 -5.21 -13.31 -23.41
C TYR A 111 -6.72 -13.35 -23.27
N GLY A 112 -7.25 -14.30 -22.51
CA GLY A 112 -8.70 -14.41 -22.35
C GLY A 112 -9.14 -15.09 -21.07
N TYR A 113 -10.33 -14.73 -20.64
CA TYR A 113 -11.00 -15.31 -19.49
C TYR A 113 -11.66 -16.63 -19.90
N VAL A 114 -11.22 -17.73 -19.31
CA VAL A 114 -11.74 -19.07 -19.60
C VAL A 114 -13.11 -19.25 -18.97
N THR A 115 -14.14 -19.47 -19.79
CA THR A 115 -15.52 -19.67 -19.32
C THR A 115 -15.87 -21.14 -19.16
N SER A 116 -15.14 -22.04 -19.83
CA SER A 116 -15.34 -23.50 -19.69
C SER A 116 -14.16 -24.29 -20.26
N GLY A 117 -13.94 -25.50 -19.73
CA GLY A 117 -12.97 -26.46 -20.25
C GLY A 117 -11.51 -26.09 -20.00
N THR A 118 -10.61 -26.96 -20.45
CA THR A 118 -9.15 -26.76 -20.35
C THR A 118 -8.57 -26.67 -21.75
N TRP A 119 -7.80 -25.62 -22.00
CA TRP A 119 -7.12 -25.41 -23.27
C TRP A 119 -6.01 -26.43 -23.47
N ASN A 120 -5.74 -26.81 -24.73
CA ASN A 120 -4.56 -27.59 -25.11
C ASN A 120 -3.95 -27.09 -26.44
N CYS A 121 -2.79 -27.64 -26.80
CA CYS A 121 -2.03 -27.23 -27.99
C CYS A 121 -2.29 -28.13 -29.23
N THR A 122 -3.25 -29.06 -29.17
CA THR A 122 -3.49 -30.03 -30.25
C THR A 122 -4.73 -29.70 -31.08
N ASN A 123 -5.68 -28.97 -30.51
CA ASN A 123 -6.96 -28.71 -31.15
C ASN A 123 -7.01 -27.31 -31.75
N SER A 124 -7.57 -27.24 -32.97
CA SER A 124 -7.88 -25.96 -33.60
C SER A 124 -8.91 -25.15 -32.81
N VAL A 125 -8.78 -23.84 -32.92
CA VAL A 125 -9.54 -22.82 -32.23
C VAL A 125 -10.26 -22.01 -33.28
N THR A 126 -11.53 -21.76 -33.02
CA THR A 126 -12.40 -20.92 -33.84
C THR A 126 -12.91 -19.77 -32.99
N GLY A 127 -13.12 -18.60 -33.59
CA GLY A 127 -13.63 -17.42 -32.90
C GLY A 127 -14.99 -16.98 -33.41
N SER A 128 -15.73 -16.23 -32.60
CA SER A 128 -16.98 -15.56 -33.00
C SER A 128 -16.76 -14.30 -33.87
N GLY A 129 -15.52 -13.82 -34.00
CA GLY A 129 -15.14 -12.59 -34.69
C GLY A 129 -14.34 -12.78 -35.98
N SER A 130 -13.67 -11.72 -36.45
CA SER A 130 -12.91 -11.69 -37.70
C SER A 130 -11.54 -12.40 -37.65
N GLY A 131 -11.13 -12.89 -36.48
CA GLY A 131 -9.91 -13.66 -36.33
C GLY A 131 -9.99 -15.02 -37.03
N THR A 132 -8.94 -15.38 -37.77
CA THR A 132 -8.85 -16.68 -38.44
C THR A 132 -8.70 -17.80 -37.42
N GLY A 133 -9.20 -19.00 -37.75
CA GLY A 133 -8.93 -20.18 -36.92
C GLY A 133 -7.43 -20.45 -36.80
N PHE A 134 -6.98 -20.86 -35.62
CA PHE A 134 -5.57 -21.15 -35.32
C PHE A 134 -5.45 -22.36 -34.41
N THR A 135 -4.26 -22.92 -34.28
CA THR A 135 -3.97 -23.92 -33.25
C THR A 135 -2.93 -23.32 -32.29
N PRO A 136 -3.21 -23.25 -30.97
CA PRO A 136 -2.23 -22.79 -29.99
C PRO A 136 -0.98 -23.66 -30.08
N THR A 137 0.18 -23.01 -30.15
CA THR A 137 1.49 -23.67 -30.07
C THR A 137 2.01 -23.73 -28.63
N GLY A 138 1.38 -22.99 -27.71
CA GLY A 138 1.73 -22.97 -26.30
C GLY A 138 0.57 -22.47 -25.44
N ILE A 139 0.51 -22.97 -24.22
CA ILE A 139 -0.35 -22.44 -23.15
C ILE A 139 0.55 -22.09 -21.99
N PHE A 140 0.45 -20.85 -21.51
CA PHE A 140 1.27 -20.46 -20.38
C PHE A 140 0.83 -21.15 -19.09
N GLY A 141 1.77 -21.75 -18.37
CA GLY A 141 1.50 -22.53 -17.17
C GLY A 141 2.60 -22.45 -16.13
N MET A 142 2.29 -22.94 -14.93
CA MET A 142 3.17 -22.99 -13.77
C MET A 142 3.11 -24.39 -13.14
N LEU A 143 4.28 -24.91 -12.76
CA LEU A 143 4.42 -26.13 -11.98
C LEU A 143 4.97 -25.77 -10.61
N THR A 144 4.25 -26.11 -9.53
CA THR A 144 4.74 -25.98 -8.16
C THR A 144 5.41 -27.28 -7.76
N HIS A 145 6.53 -27.20 -7.06
CA HIS A 145 7.29 -28.35 -6.58
C HIS A 145 8.09 -28.00 -5.32
N THR A 146 8.65 -29.01 -4.67
CA THR A 146 9.66 -28.78 -3.62
C THR A 146 10.85 -28.01 -4.18
N ALA A 147 11.54 -27.26 -3.34
CA ALA A 147 12.71 -26.47 -3.75
C ALA A 147 13.73 -27.33 -4.50
N LEU A 148 14.09 -26.92 -5.70
CA LEU A 148 15.09 -27.61 -6.51
C LEU A 148 16.50 -27.26 -6.04
N ALA A 149 17.43 -28.21 -6.13
CA ALA A 149 18.85 -27.90 -5.89
C ALA A 149 19.37 -26.93 -6.97
N THR A 150 19.04 -27.24 -8.22
CA THR A 150 19.35 -26.44 -9.41
C THR A 150 18.05 -26.07 -10.11
N ALA A 151 17.86 -24.78 -10.38
CA ALA A 151 16.72 -24.28 -11.13
C ALA A 151 16.78 -24.74 -12.60
N HIS A 152 15.62 -24.91 -13.22
CA HIS A 152 15.54 -24.98 -14.69
C HIS A 152 15.67 -23.57 -15.25
N THR A 153 16.40 -23.44 -16.35
CA THR A 153 16.66 -22.16 -17.03
C THR A 153 15.70 -21.96 -18.19
N ALA A 154 15.60 -20.72 -18.69
CA ALA A 154 14.82 -20.43 -19.89
C ALA A 154 15.23 -21.35 -21.04
N GLU A 155 14.24 -21.79 -21.84
CA GLU A 155 14.39 -22.70 -22.97
C GLU A 155 14.61 -24.18 -22.64
N ASP A 156 14.82 -24.56 -21.37
CA ASP A 156 14.81 -25.97 -20.96
C ASP A 156 13.46 -26.62 -21.35
N VAL A 157 13.50 -27.82 -21.92
CA VAL A 157 12.29 -28.58 -22.28
C VAL A 157 12.02 -29.60 -21.20
N LEU A 158 10.97 -29.37 -20.42
CA LEU A 158 10.46 -30.31 -19.45
C LEU A 158 9.59 -31.35 -20.14
N THR A 159 9.74 -32.62 -19.76
CA THR A 159 8.91 -33.74 -20.20
C THR A 159 8.41 -34.50 -18.98
N GLN A 160 7.10 -34.68 -18.87
CA GLN A 160 6.50 -35.50 -17.82
C GLN A 160 6.49 -36.98 -18.21
N ALA A 161 7.01 -37.81 -17.33
CA ALA A 161 6.99 -39.26 -17.48
C ALA A 161 5.54 -39.78 -17.63
N VAL A 162 5.39 -40.87 -18.37
CA VAL A 162 4.11 -41.56 -18.65
C VAL A 162 3.12 -40.76 -19.52
N THR A 163 2.82 -39.51 -19.22
CA THR A 163 1.90 -38.67 -20.01
C THR A 163 2.56 -38.13 -21.28
N GLY A 164 3.88 -37.91 -21.27
CA GLY A 164 4.59 -37.27 -22.37
C GLY A 164 4.26 -35.79 -22.53
N ALA A 165 3.65 -35.15 -21.52
CA ALA A 165 3.40 -33.70 -21.53
C ALA A 165 4.73 -32.94 -21.59
N THR A 166 4.77 -31.86 -22.35
CA THR A 166 6.00 -31.05 -22.54
C THR A 166 5.76 -29.59 -22.24
N MET A 167 6.77 -28.93 -21.66
CA MET A 167 6.79 -27.49 -21.39
C MET A 167 8.16 -26.92 -21.75
N THR A 168 8.19 -25.78 -22.45
CA THR A 168 9.40 -24.97 -22.60
C THR A 168 9.45 -23.94 -21.47
N VAL A 169 10.46 -24.04 -20.61
CA VAL A 169 10.63 -23.14 -19.46
C VAL A 169 10.87 -21.71 -19.91
N LYS A 170 10.23 -20.78 -19.21
CA LYS A 170 10.48 -19.34 -19.35
C LYS A 170 11.31 -18.83 -18.18
N TYR A 171 10.97 -19.23 -16.96
CA TYR A 171 11.66 -18.82 -15.75
C TYR A 171 11.32 -19.74 -14.58
N THR A 172 12.18 -19.74 -13.57
CA THR A 172 12.01 -20.39 -12.27
C THR A 172 12.20 -19.31 -11.20
N ASP A 173 11.42 -19.34 -10.12
CA ASP A 173 11.52 -18.33 -9.06
C ASP A 173 12.84 -18.44 -8.28
N THR A 174 13.18 -17.36 -7.58
CA THR A 174 14.38 -17.29 -6.73
C THR A 174 14.44 -18.41 -5.68
N THR A 175 13.28 -18.78 -5.12
CA THR A 175 13.15 -19.88 -4.15
C THR A 175 13.21 -21.28 -4.77
N LYS A 176 13.14 -21.38 -6.10
CA LYS A 176 13.17 -22.61 -6.89
C LYS A 176 12.04 -23.58 -6.54
N THR A 177 10.89 -23.07 -6.13
CA THR A 177 9.70 -23.86 -5.79
C THR A 177 8.64 -23.82 -6.89
N HIS A 178 8.83 -22.95 -7.89
CA HIS A 178 7.90 -22.77 -8.99
C HIS A 178 8.65 -22.64 -10.31
N THR A 179 8.21 -23.37 -11.33
CA THR A 179 8.72 -23.26 -12.70
C THR A 179 7.59 -22.85 -13.64
N TRP A 180 7.80 -21.78 -14.40
CA TRP A 180 6.83 -21.27 -15.38
C TRP A 180 7.31 -21.54 -16.80
N GLY A 181 6.36 -21.76 -17.70
CA GLY A 181 6.69 -22.02 -19.10
C GLY A 181 5.49 -22.11 -20.02
N GLU A 182 5.80 -22.35 -21.30
CA GLU A 182 4.81 -22.65 -22.32
C GLU A 182 4.61 -24.16 -22.37
N ILE A 183 3.44 -24.65 -21.99
CA ILE A 183 3.05 -26.05 -22.21
C ILE A 183 2.86 -26.23 -23.72
N THR A 184 3.70 -27.05 -24.34
CA THR A 184 3.73 -27.27 -25.80
C THR A 184 2.97 -28.51 -26.22
N SER A 185 2.74 -29.48 -25.31
CA SER A 185 1.95 -30.67 -25.57
C SER A 185 1.45 -31.32 -24.27
N GLY A 186 0.31 -32.00 -24.34
CA GLY A 186 -0.26 -32.78 -23.24
C GLY A 186 -0.74 -31.94 -22.06
N THR A 187 -0.94 -32.60 -20.93
CA THR A 187 -1.37 -31.99 -19.66
C THR A 187 -0.51 -32.56 -18.53
N PHE A 188 0.09 -31.68 -17.74
CA PHE A 188 0.85 -32.08 -16.56
C PHE A 188 -0.08 -32.51 -15.43
N ASN A 189 0.39 -33.46 -14.61
CA ASN A 189 -0.27 -33.89 -13.37
C ASN A 189 0.69 -33.85 -12.17
N THR A 190 0.18 -34.15 -10.98
CA THR A 190 0.92 -34.16 -9.72
C THR A 190 1.46 -35.53 -9.30
N THR A 191 1.25 -36.57 -10.11
CA THR A 191 1.65 -37.95 -9.78
C THR A 191 2.94 -38.38 -10.48
N ASN A 192 3.22 -37.81 -11.65
CA ASN A 192 4.30 -38.25 -12.51
C ASN A 192 5.49 -37.30 -12.44
N GLN A 193 6.69 -37.88 -12.40
CA GLN A 193 7.93 -37.13 -12.40
C GLN A 193 8.13 -36.38 -13.72
N VAL A 194 8.69 -35.19 -13.62
CA VAL A 194 9.10 -34.31 -14.72
C VAL A 194 10.63 -34.29 -14.77
N THR A 195 11.17 -34.44 -15.98
CA THR A 195 12.61 -34.32 -16.27
C THR A 195 12.83 -33.22 -17.31
N GLY A 196 13.94 -32.48 -17.21
CA GLY A 196 14.32 -31.45 -18.18
C GLY A 196 15.34 -31.95 -19.21
N SER A 197 15.37 -31.33 -20.39
CA SER A 197 16.35 -31.60 -21.44
C SER A 197 17.71 -30.93 -21.21
N GLY A 198 17.82 -30.04 -20.21
CA GLY A 198 19.02 -29.24 -19.95
C GLY A 198 19.35 -29.15 -18.46
N SER A 199 19.33 -27.94 -17.89
CA SER A 199 19.69 -27.71 -16.47
C SER A 199 18.59 -28.20 -15.52
N GLY A 200 18.87 -28.27 -14.21
CA GLY A 200 17.85 -28.54 -13.19
C GLY A 200 17.66 -30.00 -12.79
N THR A 201 17.15 -30.20 -11.58
CA THR A 201 16.88 -31.55 -11.03
C THR A 201 15.49 -32.04 -11.44
N ALA A 202 15.33 -33.37 -11.59
CA ALA A 202 14.01 -33.98 -11.78
C ALA A 202 13.12 -33.75 -10.54
N PHE A 203 11.82 -33.59 -10.75
CA PHE A 203 10.87 -33.30 -9.67
C PHE A 203 9.49 -33.88 -9.97
N THR A 204 8.66 -34.03 -8.95
CA THR A 204 7.22 -34.33 -9.13
C THR A 204 6.44 -33.08 -8.73
N PRO A 205 5.60 -32.51 -9.62
CA PRO A 205 4.81 -31.35 -9.27
C PRO A 205 3.88 -31.64 -8.09
N THR A 206 3.80 -30.72 -7.14
CA THR A 206 2.80 -30.73 -6.06
C THR A 206 1.52 -30.01 -6.47
N ALA A 207 1.61 -29.09 -7.43
CA ALA A 207 0.47 -28.47 -8.11
C ALA A 207 0.81 -28.13 -9.56
N THR A 208 -0.23 -28.02 -10.39
CA THR A 208 -0.14 -27.63 -11.81
C THR A 208 -1.18 -26.55 -12.08
N ASP A 209 -0.77 -25.44 -12.67
CA ASP A 209 -1.65 -24.33 -13.01
C ASP A 209 -1.50 -23.96 -14.50
N THR A 210 -2.64 -23.79 -15.18
CA THR A 210 -2.71 -23.39 -16.60
C THR A 210 -3.24 -21.97 -16.78
N SER A 211 -3.47 -21.28 -15.67
CA SER A 211 -3.84 -19.87 -15.59
C SER A 211 -3.04 -19.14 -14.49
N PRO A 212 -1.72 -19.33 -14.39
CA PRO A 212 -0.93 -18.58 -13.42
C PRO A 212 -0.92 -17.08 -13.78
N PRO A 213 -0.57 -16.19 -12.85
CA PRO A 213 -0.53 -14.77 -13.14
C PRO A 213 0.40 -14.44 -14.32
N LEU A 214 -0.05 -13.50 -15.15
CA LEU A 214 0.66 -13.05 -16.34
C LEU A 214 1.26 -11.68 -16.10
N TRP A 215 2.43 -11.44 -16.70
CA TRP A 215 3.13 -10.16 -16.68
C TRP A 215 3.36 -9.68 -18.10
N TYR A 216 2.97 -8.44 -18.40
CA TYR A 216 3.18 -7.84 -19.73
C TYR A 216 3.16 -6.31 -19.68
N SER A 217 3.73 -5.69 -20.73
CA SER A 217 3.69 -4.24 -20.93
C SER A 217 2.27 -3.75 -21.17
N TRP A 218 1.89 -2.68 -20.48
CA TRP A 218 0.63 -1.99 -20.69
C TRP A 218 0.74 -1.06 -21.90
N THR A 219 0.08 -1.46 -22.98
CA THR A 219 -0.02 -0.68 -24.22
C THR A 219 -1.47 -0.60 -24.64
N VAL A 220 -1.79 0.32 -25.57
CA VAL A 220 -3.09 0.28 -26.25
C VAL A 220 -3.31 -1.05 -26.97
N TYR A 221 -4.57 -1.41 -27.17
CA TYR A 221 -4.96 -2.71 -27.73
C TYR A 221 -4.25 -2.98 -29.05
N GLN A 222 -3.55 -4.12 -29.17
CA GLN A 222 -2.75 -4.52 -30.34
C GLN A 222 -1.67 -3.51 -30.78
N GLY A 223 -1.34 -2.50 -29.97
CA GLY A 223 -0.50 -1.39 -30.40
C GLY A 223 -1.09 -0.56 -31.55
N ASP A 224 -2.40 -0.68 -31.82
CA ASP A 224 -3.07 0.05 -32.89
C ASP A 224 -3.48 1.45 -32.40
N THR A 225 -2.65 2.42 -32.73
CA THR A 225 -2.84 3.82 -32.33
C THR A 225 -3.94 4.54 -33.11
N ALA A 226 -4.32 4.03 -34.28
CA ALA A 226 -5.40 4.62 -35.08
C ALA A 226 -6.77 4.31 -34.47
N THR A 227 -6.96 3.09 -33.95
CA THR A 227 -8.24 2.63 -33.38
C THR A 227 -8.32 2.84 -31.87
N TYR A 228 -7.21 2.73 -31.15
CA TYR A 228 -7.19 2.76 -29.68
C TYR A 228 -6.41 3.93 -29.11
N GLY A 229 -5.95 4.86 -29.94
CA GLY A 229 -5.26 6.08 -29.52
C GLY A 229 -3.87 5.82 -28.95
N THR A 230 -3.39 6.74 -28.13
CA THR A 230 -2.00 6.70 -27.63
C THR A 230 -1.98 6.98 -26.14
N MET A 231 -1.31 6.10 -25.39
CA MET A 231 -1.03 6.31 -23.97
C MET A 231 0.08 7.34 -23.76
N PRO A 232 0.13 8.02 -22.61
CA PRO A 232 1.32 8.80 -22.25
C PRO A 232 2.56 7.91 -22.24
N ASN A 233 3.68 8.44 -22.74
CA ASN A 233 4.98 7.74 -22.76
C ASN A 233 5.53 7.45 -21.35
N LYS A 234 5.14 8.26 -20.37
CA LYS A 234 5.48 8.11 -18.96
C LYS A 234 4.27 8.41 -18.09
N ALA A 235 4.10 7.65 -17.01
CA ALA A 235 3.15 7.95 -15.96
C ALA A 235 3.74 7.59 -14.61
N TYR A 236 3.43 8.41 -13.60
CA TYR A 236 3.85 8.18 -12.21
C TYR A 236 2.66 8.11 -11.26
N LEU A 237 1.47 8.54 -11.70
CA LEU A 237 0.25 8.51 -10.93
C LEU A 237 -0.79 7.66 -11.65
N ILE A 238 -1.53 6.86 -10.88
CA ILE A 238 -2.63 6.04 -11.40
C ILE A 238 -3.74 5.95 -10.35
N CYS A 239 -4.99 6.01 -10.80
CA CYS A 239 -6.15 5.68 -9.98
C CYS A 239 -7.29 5.16 -10.86
N ILE A 240 -8.38 4.70 -10.23
CA ILE A 240 -9.61 4.33 -10.93
C ILE A 240 -10.67 5.36 -10.63
N TYR A 241 -11.34 5.84 -11.67
CA TYR A 241 -12.44 6.79 -11.55
C TYR A 241 -13.53 6.44 -12.57
N ARG A 242 -14.77 6.23 -12.12
CA ARG A 242 -15.94 5.96 -12.96
C ARG A 242 -15.73 4.85 -14.00
N GLY A 243 -15.04 3.77 -13.62
CA GLY A 243 -14.76 2.63 -14.51
C GLY A 243 -13.67 2.90 -15.56
N ARG A 244 -12.88 3.96 -15.41
CA ARG A 244 -11.74 4.32 -16.24
C ARG A 244 -10.45 4.20 -15.45
N VAL A 245 -9.37 3.82 -16.12
CA VAL A 245 -8.03 3.98 -15.57
C VAL A 245 -7.59 5.41 -15.84
N VAL A 246 -7.23 6.14 -14.79
CA VAL A 246 -6.73 7.52 -14.87
C VAL A 246 -5.23 7.51 -14.63
N THR A 247 -4.47 8.22 -15.44
CA THR A 247 -3.02 8.38 -15.31
C THR A 247 -2.61 9.84 -15.37
N SER A 248 -1.54 10.19 -14.65
CA SER A 248 -0.95 11.53 -14.64
C SER A 248 0.51 11.46 -14.15
N GLY A 249 1.11 12.62 -13.88
CA GLY A 249 2.47 12.77 -13.39
C GLY A 249 3.54 12.63 -14.46
N ASN A 250 3.21 12.80 -15.75
CA ASN A 250 4.22 12.81 -16.80
C ASN A 250 5.13 14.05 -16.64
N PRO A 251 6.46 13.92 -16.42
CA PRO A 251 7.34 15.06 -16.25
C PRO A 251 7.39 16.02 -17.45
N GLU A 252 7.06 15.52 -18.65
CA GLU A 252 7.00 16.32 -19.88
C GLU A 252 5.71 17.15 -19.98
N TYR A 253 4.65 16.74 -19.27
CA TYR A 253 3.33 17.38 -19.23
C TYR A 253 2.75 17.29 -17.80
N PRO A 254 3.35 17.99 -16.83
CA PRO A 254 3.07 17.78 -15.41
C PRO A 254 1.65 18.15 -14.96
N GLU A 255 0.98 19.02 -15.71
CA GLU A 255 -0.40 19.47 -15.49
C GLU A 255 -1.46 18.53 -16.12
N GLN A 256 -1.02 17.58 -16.93
CA GLN A 256 -1.89 16.77 -17.77
C GLN A 256 -2.35 15.49 -17.06
N TRP A 257 -3.59 15.11 -17.36
CA TRP A 257 -4.19 13.86 -16.94
C TRP A 257 -4.88 13.17 -18.11
N TYR A 258 -4.96 11.84 -18.04
CA TYR A 258 -5.48 10.99 -19.10
C TYR A 258 -6.39 9.93 -18.49
N MET A 259 -7.53 9.65 -19.13
CA MET A 259 -8.46 8.61 -18.76
C MET A 259 -8.66 7.66 -19.94
N SER A 260 -8.62 6.36 -19.68
CA SER A 260 -9.03 5.35 -20.67
C SER A 260 -10.52 5.49 -21.01
N LYS A 261 -10.96 4.85 -22.10
CA LYS A 261 -12.38 4.60 -22.36
C LYS A 261 -13.00 3.85 -21.17
N THR A 262 -14.27 4.12 -20.86
CA THR A 262 -14.99 3.44 -19.78
C THR A 262 -15.03 1.94 -20.04
N ALA A 263 -14.68 1.14 -19.01
CA ALA A 263 -14.59 -0.32 -19.04
C ALA A 263 -13.59 -0.90 -20.06
N ASP A 264 -12.74 -0.07 -20.67
CA ASP A 264 -11.69 -0.52 -21.59
C ASP A 264 -10.33 0.14 -21.30
N PRO A 265 -9.50 -0.47 -20.42
CA PRO A 265 -8.22 0.09 -20.00
C PRO A 265 -7.14 0.08 -21.08
N PHE A 266 -7.43 -0.45 -22.27
CA PHE A 266 -6.51 -0.52 -23.41
C PHE A 266 -6.88 0.48 -24.52
N ASN A 267 -7.86 1.34 -24.29
CA ASN A 267 -8.33 2.33 -25.26
C ASN A 267 -8.14 3.74 -24.72
N PHE A 268 -7.23 4.48 -25.37
CA PHE A 268 -6.88 5.87 -25.12
C PHE A 268 -7.12 6.72 -26.38
N LEU A 269 -8.16 6.40 -27.16
CA LEU A 269 -8.58 7.20 -28.29
C LEU A 269 -9.33 8.45 -27.82
N TYR A 270 -8.59 9.55 -27.71
CA TYR A 270 -9.12 10.85 -27.29
C TYR A 270 -9.90 11.53 -28.43
N GLY A 271 -10.90 12.34 -28.06
CA GLY A 271 -11.67 13.12 -29.03
C GLY A 271 -12.61 12.28 -29.91
N ALA A 272 -12.90 11.05 -29.49
CA ALA A 272 -14.05 10.33 -30.03
C ALA A 272 -15.34 10.97 -29.47
N ASP A 273 -16.35 11.16 -30.31
CA ASP A 273 -17.62 11.79 -29.94
C ASP A 273 -18.61 10.77 -29.32
N ASP A 274 -18.17 9.98 -28.34
CA ASP A 274 -19.02 9.03 -27.63
C ASP A 274 -19.02 9.25 -26.10
N ALA A 275 -20.16 8.98 -25.45
CA ALA A 275 -20.35 9.24 -24.02
C ALA A 275 -19.45 8.40 -23.10
N MET A 276 -18.67 7.47 -23.65
CA MET A 276 -17.73 6.61 -22.93
C MET A 276 -16.28 6.82 -23.41
N SER A 277 -16.02 7.75 -24.33
CA SER A 277 -14.72 7.95 -24.98
C SER A 277 -13.60 8.24 -23.98
N ALA A 278 -12.37 7.89 -24.35
CA ALA A 278 -11.20 8.24 -23.57
C ALA A 278 -11.03 9.77 -23.50
N VAL A 279 -10.41 10.26 -22.42
CA VAL A 279 -10.31 11.69 -22.12
C VAL A 279 -8.87 12.08 -21.87
N ALA A 280 -8.45 13.22 -22.41
CA ALA A 280 -7.20 13.88 -22.07
C ALA A 280 -7.53 15.31 -21.65
N GLY A 281 -6.93 15.81 -20.57
CA GLY A 281 -7.28 17.13 -20.01
C GLY A 281 -7.18 18.27 -21.05
N ASN A 282 -6.13 18.27 -21.87
CA ASN A 282 -5.94 19.21 -22.98
C ASN A 282 -6.93 19.09 -24.16
N ASN A 283 -7.76 18.04 -24.20
CA ASN A 283 -8.73 17.76 -25.26
C ASN A 283 -10.16 17.62 -24.72
N ALA A 284 -10.37 17.92 -23.44
CA ALA A 284 -11.66 17.89 -22.79
C ALA A 284 -12.10 19.30 -22.44
N ASP A 285 -13.41 19.56 -22.48
CA ASP A 285 -13.96 20.85 -22.04
C ASP A 285 -13.62 21.14 -20.57
N ALA A 286 -13.40 20.10 -19.76
CA ALA A 286 -12.96 20.20 -18.38
C ALA A 286 -11.56 20.82 -18.22
N GLY A 287 -10.69 20.75 -19.25
CA GLY A 287 -9.37 21.35 -19.23
C GLY A 287 -8.30 20.63 -18.40
N GLN A 288 -7.13 21.26 -18.32
CA GLN A 288 -5.97 20.78 -17.57
C GLN A 288 -5.96 21.36 -16.14
N CYS A 289 -5.19 20.74 -15.25
CA CYS A 289 -4.89 21.39 -13.97
C CYS A 289 -4.00 22.62 -14.22
N SER A 290 -4.04 23.63 -13.34
CA SER A 290 -3.17 24.81 -13.49
C SER A 290 -1.77 24.62 -12.87
N ASP A 291 -1.50 23.47 -12.27
CA ASP A 291 -0.34 23.18 -11.43
C ASP A 291 0.09 21.72 -11.60
N ILE A 292 1.29 21.37 -11.13
CA ILE A 292 1.89 20.04 -11.23
C ILE A 292 1.08 19.04 -10.41
N VAL A 293 0.52 18.02 -11.06
CA VAL A 293 -0.26 16.97 -10.39
C VAL A 293 0.69 16.03 -9.64
N ARG A 294 0.47 15.88 -8.32
CA ARG A 294 1.25 15.02 -7.41
C ARG A 294 0.48 13.84 -6.85
N ALA A 295 -0.85 13.93 -6.79
CA ALA A 295 -1.71 12.87 -6.29
C ALA A 295 -3.02 12.81 -7.09
N LEU A 296 -3.49 11.58 -7.33
CA LEU A 296 -4.82 11.30 -7.85
C LEU A 296 -5.62 10.62 -6.75
N ILE A 297 -6.70 11.26 -6.29
CA ILE A 297 -7.47 10.83 -5.13
C ILE A 297 -8.91 10.59 -5.59
N PRO A 298 -9.28 9.35 -5.95
CA PRO A 298 -10.68 9.02 -6.22
C PRO A 298 -11.45 9.12 -4.90
N PHE A 299 -12.46 9.99 -4.88
CA PHE A 299 -13.20 10.35 -3.69
C PHE A 299 -14.67 9.94 -3.87
N HIS A 300 -15.02 8.80 -3.25
CA HIS A 300 -16.28 8.09 -3.48
C HIS A 300 -16.52 7.87 -4.99
N ASP A 301 -17.77 7.90 -5.44
CA ASP A 301 -18.12 7.56 -6.84
C ASP A 301 -18.07 8.76 -7.82
N ASP A 302 -18.23 9.97 -7.29
CA ASP A 302 -18.53 11.14 -8.13
C ASP A 302 -17.37 12.14 -8.28
N TYR A 303 -16.34 12.04 -7.44
CA TYR A 303 -15.28 13.03 -7.40
C TYR A 303 -13.90 12.42 -7.63
N LEU A 304 -13.08 13.11 -8.42
CA LEU A 304 -11.66 12.84 -8.51
C LEU A 304 -10.91 14.12 -8.12
N ILE A 305 -10.15 14.06 -7.04
CA ILE A 305 -9.33 15.18 -6.59
C ILE A 305 -7.93 15.03 -7.18
N PHE A 306 -7.46 16.09 -7.82
CA PHE A 306 -6.08 16.28 -8.26
C PHE A 306 -5.36 17.08 -7.18
N GLY A 307 -4.55 16.39 -6.37
CA GLY A 307 -3.63 17.03 -5.44
C GLY A 307 -2.43 17.56 -6.21
N CYS A 308 -2.32 18.88 -6.34
CA CYS A 308 -1.20 19.51 -7.04
C CYS A 308 -0.12 19.99 -6.05
N ALA A 309 0.97 20.58 -6.55
CA ALA A 309 2.08 21.03 -5.73
C ALA A 309 1.70 22.12 -4.72
N SER A 310 0.82 23.05 -5.08
CA SER A 310 0.36 24.16 -4.24
C SER A 310 -1.15 24.36 -4.27
N THR A 311 -1.86 23.71 -5.20
CA THR A 311 -3.32 23.80 -5.34
C THR A 311 -3.98 22.43 -5.30
N MET A 312 -5.30 22.41 -5.17
CA MET A 312 -6.13 21.21 -5.33
C MET A 312 -7.28 21.50 -6.27
N TRP A 313 -7.57 20.55 -7.16
CA TRP A 313 -8.66 20.62 -8.11
C TRP A 313 -9.55 19.40 -7.96
N VAL A 314 -10.85 19.55 -8.19
CA VAL A 314 -11.82 18.45 -8.15
C VAL A 314 -12.53 18.35 -9.48
N LEU A 315 -12.44 17.19 -10.10
CA LEU A 315 -13.28 16.83 -11.24
C LEU A 315 -14.58 16.25 -10.71
N ARG A 316 -15.69 16.84 -11.13
CA ARG A 316 -17.05 16.42 -10.81
C ARG A 316 -17.70 15.81 -12.04
N GLY A 317 -18.16 14.57 -11.92
CA GLY A 317 -18.84 13.86 -13.01
C GLY A 317 -17.90 13.42 -14.14
N ASP A 318 -18.48 12.99 -15.26
CA ASP A 318 -17.70 12.54 -16.43
C ASP A 318 -17.38 13.73 -17.35
N PRO A 319 -16.09 14.03 -17.63
CA PRO A 319 -15.69 15.10 -18.55
C PRO A 319 -16.38 15.06 -19.92
N VAL A 320 -16.71 13.88 -20.46
CA VAL A 320 -17.38 13.77 -21.78
C VAL A 320 -18.91 13.93 -21.69
N ALA A 321 -19.45 14.04 -20.48
CA ALA A 321 -20.89 14.21 -20.23
C ALA A 321 -21.17 15.47 -19.39
N GLY A 322 -20.42 16.55 -19.62
CA GLY A 322 -20.63 17.84 -18.96
C GLY A 322 -20.03 17.95 -17.56
N GLY A 323 -19.08 17.09 -17.20
CA GLY A 323 -18.30 17.22 -15.98
C GLY A 323 -17.41 18.47 -15.98
N SER A 324 -17.17 19.02 -14.79
CA SER A 324 -16.38 20.23 -14.59
C SER A 324 -15.15 19.97 -13.73
N LEU A 325 -14.05 20.65 -14.05
CA LEU A 325 -12.87 20.72 -13.20
C LEU A 325 -12.90 22.04 -12.43
N ASP A 326 -13.13 21.95 -11.13
CA ASP A 326 -13.25 23.13 -10.27
C ASP A 326 -12.09 23.21 -9.29
N ASN A 327 -11.68 24.42 -8.94
CA ASN A 327 -10.70 24.61 -7.88
C ASN A 327 -11.31 24.22 -6.52
N LEU A 328 -10.60 23.38 -5.76
CA LEU A 328 -10.96 22.99 -4.40
C LEU A 328 -10.17 23.81 -3.36
N SER A 329 -8.89 24.05 -3.62
CA SER A 329 -8.05 24.92 -2.79
C SER A 329 -6.99 25.61 -3.64
N ASP A 330 -6.76 26.89 -3.36
CA ASP A 330 -5.69 27.73 -3.89
C ASP A 330 -4.55 27.94 -2.88
N THR A 331 -4.73 27.52 -1.63
CA THR A 331 -3.78 27.73 -0.54
C THR A 331 -2.99 26.49 -0.13
N THR A 332 -3.49 25.28 -0.43
CA THR A 332 -2.79 24.03 -0.11
C THR A 332 -2.79 23.06 -1.28
N GLY A 333 -1.64 22.42 -1.48
CA GLY A 333 -1.48 21.26 -2.35
C GLY A 333 -1.46 19.95 -1.56
N VAL A 334 -1.08 18.87 -2.22
CA VAL A 334 -0.80 17.55 -1.60
C VAL A 334 0.67 17.21 -1.81
N PHE A 335 1.32 16.74 -0.75
CA PHE A 335 2.77 16.57 -0.76
C PHE A 335 3.25 15.52 -1.77
N GLY A 336 2.55 14.38 -1.86
CA GLY A 336 2.87 13.29 -2.77
C GLY A 336 1.73 12.29 -2.99
N ALA A 337 1.96 11.33 -3.87
CA ALA A 337 0.94 10.40 -4.39
C ALA A 337 0.24 9.56 -3.32
N ARG A 338 0.90 9.34 -2.18
CA ARG A 338 0.43 8.52 -1.05
C ARG A 338 0.23 9.33 0.24
N SER A 339 0.29 10.65 0.15
CA SER A 339 0.20 11.56 1.30
C SER A 339 -1.25 11.89 1.65
N TRP A 340 -2.13 10.88 1.58
CA TRP A 340 -3.56 10.99 1.84
C TRP A 340 -4.14 9.63 2.23
N CYS A 341 -5.25 9.63 2.98
CA CYS A 341 -6.04 8.43 3.27
C CYS A 341 -7.48 8.79 3.65
N PHE A 342 -8.34 7.78 3.71
CA PHE A 342 -9.72 7.90 4.19
C PHE A 342 -9.88 7.28 5.57
N ASP A 343 -10.69 7.90 6.43
CA ASP A 343 -11.14 7.28 7.68
C ASP A 343 -12.33 6.31 7.45
N GLY A 344 -12.86 5.75 8.54
CA GLY A 344 -14.02 4.87 8.51
C GLY A 344 -15.34 5.55 8.13
N ASP A 345 -15.43 6.88 8.27
CA ASP A 345 -16.63 7.68 7.97
C ASP A 345 -16.63 8.23 6.54
N GLY A 346 -15.50 8.11 5.84
CA GLY A 346 -15.30 8.57 4.47
C GLY A 346 -14.81 10.01 4.36
N ASN A 347 -14.25 10.57 5.43
CA ASN A 347 -13.53 11.84 5.39
C ASN A 347 -12.13 11.63 4.81
N LEU A 348 -11.66 12.59 4.03
CA LEU A 348 -10.32 12.56 3.44
C LEU A 348 -9.34 13.32 4.34
N TYR A 349 -8.21 12.69 4.62
CA TYR A 349 -7.09 13.30 5.29
C TYR A 349 -5.94 13.44 4.30
N ILE A 350 -5.29 14.60 4.30
CA ILE A 350 -4.15 14.88 3.43
C ILE A 350 -3.01 15.49 4.24
N PHE A 351 -1.79 15.17 3.84
CA PHE A 351 -0.61 15.95 4.20
C PHE A 351 -0.39 16.99 3.10
N GLY A 352 -0.78 18.22 3.41
CA GLY A 352 -0.68 19.37 2.51
C GLY A 352 0.53 20.24 2.80
N THR A 353 0.65 21.34 2.06
CA THR A 353 1.78 22.27 2.16
C THR A 353 1.80 23.06 3.47
N GLY A 354 0.69 23.12 4.19
CA GLY A 354 0.57 23.74 5.52
C GLY A 354 0.37 22.76 6.68
N GLY A 355 0.62 21.46 6.47
CA GLY A 355 0.46 20.41 7.49
C GLY A 355 -0.67 19.43 7.18
N VAL A 356 -1.32 18.87 8.21
CA VAL A 356 -2.33 17.82 8.07
C VAL A 356 -3.73 18.42 8.03
N TYR A 357 -4.47 18.15 6.96
CA TYR A 357 -5.83 18.65 6.77
C TYR A 357 -6.84 17.51 6.78
N LYS A 358 -8.06 17.82 7.22
CA LYS A 358 -9.26 17.00 7.05
C LYS A 358 -10.22 17.70 6.10
N ILE A 359 -10.73 16.95 5.13
CA ILE A 359 -11.82 17.34 4.24
C ILE A 359 -13.01 16.42 4.56
N ASP A 360 -14.12 17.00 5.00
CA ASP A 360 -15.32 16.25 5.34
C ASP A 360 -15.92 15.59 4.09
N ARG A 361 -16.57 14.43 4.27
CA ARG A 361 -17.11 13.58 3.19
C ARG A 361 -17.95 14.32 2.13
N ASP A 362 -18.64 15.37 2.53
CA ASP A 362 -19.56 16.16 1.71
C ASP A 362 -18.92 17.45 1.14
N PHE A 363 -17.60 17.62 1.30
CA PHE A 363 -16.86 18.84 0.95
C PHE A 363 -17.37 20.10 1.67
N THR A 364 -18.12 19.98 2.77
CA THR A 364 -18.64 21.16 3.47
C THR A 364 -17.55 21.94 4.19
N ARG A 365 -16.46 21.26 4.58
CA ARG A 365 -15.40 21.86 5.38
C ARG A 365 -14.05 21.23 5.09
N MET A 366 -13.05 22.11 5.00
CA MET A 366 -11.64 21.76 5.05
C MET A 366 -11.03 22.42 6.30
N GLU A 367 -10.44 21.63 7.19
CA GLU A 367 -9.82 22.11 8.44
C GLU A 367 -8.36 21.67 8.51
N ASN A 368 -7.46 22.60 8.85
CA ASN A 368 -6.08 22.27 9.19
C ASN A 368 -6.03 21.74 10.64
N LEU A 369 -5.79 20.44 10.79
CA LEU A 369 -5.73 19.78 12.09
C LEU A 369 -4.41 20.05 12.81
N SER A 370 -3.30 20.02 12.08
CA SER A 370 -1.98 20.25 12.69
C SER A 370 -1.77 21.71 13.05
N GLY A 371 -2.37 22.67 12.34
CA GLY A 371 -2.13 24.10 12.54
C GLY A 371 -2.36 24.64 13.96
N LYS A 372 -3.13 23.93 14.80
CA LYS A 372 -3.36 24.29 16.21
C LYS A 372 -2.32 23.71 17.17
N VAL A 373 -1.76 22.54 16.85
CA VAL A 373 -0.96 21.71 17.77
C VAL A 373 0.49 21.55 17.31
N LEU A 374 0.71 21.53 16.00
CA LEU A 374 1.99 21.42 15.30
C LEU A 374 2.01 22.47 14.16
N PRO A 375 2.03 23.79 14.49
CA PRO A 375 1.87 24.85 13.51
C PRO A 375 3.01 24.92 12.48
N GLU A 376 4.23 24.53 12.87
CA GLU A 376 5.41 24.54 12.00
C GLU A 376 5.78 23.14 11.47
N LEU A 377 4.86 22.16 11.53
CA LEU A 377 5.13 20.74 11.18
C LEU A 377 5.96 20.53 9.91
N VAL A 378 5.61 21.18 8.81
CA VAL A 378 6.31 21.02 7.52
C VAL A 378 7.75 21.52 7.58
N LYS A 379 7.99 22.60 8.33
CA LYS A 379 9.30 23.21 8.54
C LYS A 379 10.12 22.42 9.55
N ASP A 380 9.52 22.01 10.66
CA ASP A 380 10.17 21.25 11.74
C ASP A 380 10.66 19.89 11.24
N GLU A 381 9.86 19.24 10.39
CA GLU A 381 10.23 17.97 9.75
C GLU A 381 11.13 18.13 8.53
N ALA A 382 11.45 19.38 8.14
CA ALA A 382 12.18 19.71 6.91
C ALA A 382 11.64 18.95 5.69
N ALA A 383 10.31 18.80 5.61
CA ALA A 383 9.67 17.92 4.65
C ALA A 383 9.92 18.42 3.22
N ASP A 384 10.64 17.61 2.43
CA ASP A 384 10.95 17.89 1.02
C ASP A 384 10.49 16.75 0.09
N PRO A 385 9.66 17.02 -0.94
CA PRO A 385 9.11 16.00 -1.84
C PRO A 385 10.17 15.29 -2.71
N THR A 386 11.40 15.79 -2.78
CA THR A 386 12.50 15.18 -3.53
C THR A 386 13.30 14.17 -2.71
N THR A 387 13.27 14.29 -1.38
CA THR A 387 14.07 13.48 -0.46
C THR A 387 13.21 12.64 0.49
N HIS A 388 11.97 13.06 0.72
CA HIS A 388 11.02 12.43 1.63
C HIS A 388 9.85 11.82 0.88
N ARG A 389 9.43 10.66 1.39
CA ARG A 389 8.17 10.02 1.04
C ARG A 389 7.24 10.15 2.24
N ILE A 390 6.13 10.87 2.04
CA ILE A 390 5.07 10.99 3.03
C ILE A 390 3.95 10.02 2.67
N THR A 391 3.68 9.05 3.54
CA THR A 391 2.59 8.09 3.36
C THR A 391 1.61 8.16 4.52
N MET A 392 0.32 8.12 4.20
CA MET A 392 -0.74 8.08 5.19
C MET A 392 -1.56 6.79 5.06
N GLY A 393 -1.98 6.23 6.19
CA GLY A 393 -2.80 5.02 6.23
C GLY A 393 -3.76 5.06 7.42
N PHE A 394 -5.01 4.69 7.19
CA PHE A 394 -5.99 4.55 8.26
C PHE A 394 -5.94 3.15 8.86
N ASP A 395 -5.63 3.08 10.14
CA ASP A 395 -5.67 1.86 10.93
C ASP A 395 -7.06 1.68 11.51
N ARG A 396 -7.83 0.75 10.95
CA ARG A 396 -9.21 0.48 11.40
C ARG A 396 -9.26 -0.15 12.79
N LYS A 397 -8.22 -0.87 13.22
CA LYS A 397 -8.19 -1.55 14.53
C LYS A 397 -7.84 -0.58 15.64
N ARG A 398 -6.84 0.27 15.43
CA ARG A 398 -6.44 1.32 16.38
C ARG A 398 -7.27 2.61 16.24
N ASN A 399 -8.11 2.69 15.22
CA ASN A 399 -9.00 3.81 14.90
C ASN A 399 -8.25 5.16 14.88
N GLY A 400 -7.23 5.20 14.02
CA GLY A 400 -6.37 6.37 13.87
C GLY A 400 -5.58 6.32 12.57
N LEU A 401 -4.85 7.40 12.32
CA LEU A 401 -4.10 7.59 11.10
C LEU A 401 -2.62 7.46 11.41
N VAL A 402 -1.93 6.58 10.70
CA VAL A 402 -0.47 6.56 10.66
C VAL A 402 -0.03 7.52 9.57
N ILE A 403 0.79 8.50 9.95
CA ILE A 403 1.38 9.50 9.08
C ILE A 403 2.89 9.28 9.15
N ALA A 404 3.47 8.71 8.10
CA ALA A 404 4.90 8.42 8.07
C ALA A 404 5.64 9.38 7.15
N ILE A 405 6.66 10.05 7.68
CA ILE A 405 7.55 10.95 6.93
C ILE A 405 8.91 10.26 6.87
N THR A 406 9.22 9.62 5.73
CA THR A 406 10.41 8.77 5.60
C THR A 406 11.38 9.32 4.57
N THR A 407 12.64 9.47 4.95
CA THR A 407 13.75 9.80 4.04
C THR A 407 14.02 8.63 3.11
N ILE A 408 13.94 8.84 1.79
CA ILE A 408 14.04 7.77 0.79
C ILE A 408 15.43 7.12 0.77
N ALA A 409 16.51 7.89 0.96
CA ALA A 409 17.85 7.31 0.89
C ALA A 409 18.17 6.39 2.08
N THR A 410 17.75 6.78 3.29
CA THR A 410 18.22 6.17 4.55
C THR A 410 17.14 5.36 5.27
N GLY A 411 15.86 5.64 5.04
CA GLY A 411 14.75 5.10 5.84
C GLY A 411 14.57 5.78 7.20
N ALA A 412 15.40 6.79 7.50
CA ALA A 412 15.19 7.65 8.66
C ALA A 412 13.80 8.28 8.59
N ASN A 413 13.09 8.27 9.71
CA ASN A 413 11.68 8.60 9.72
C ASN A 413 11.27 9.36 10.99
N SER A 414 10.28 10.22 10.82
CA SER A 414 9.53 10.89 11.89
C SER A 414 8.05 10.67 11.58
N ASN A 415 7.37 9.90 12.42
CA ASN A 415 6.01 9.47 12.16
C ASN A 415 5.08 10.06 13.22
N TYR A 416 3.80 10.07 12.90
CA TYR A 416 2.75 10.52 13.81
C TYR A 416 1.58 9.55 13.71
N PHE A 417 1.12 9.07 14.86
CA PHE A 417 -0.20 8.49 14.98
C PHE A 417 -1.20 9.58 15.37
N PHE A 418 -2.15 9.88 14.50
CA PHE A 418 -3.27 10.77 14.83
C PHE A 418 -4.46 9.93 15.29
N SER A 419 -4.78 10.00 16.57
CA SER A 419 -5.88 9.23 17.16
C SER A 419 -7.21 9.95 16.95
N LEU A 420 -8.17 9.27 16.33
CA LEU A 420 -9.54 9.81 16.19
C LEU A 420 -10.30 9.83 17.53
N HIS A 421 -9.83 9.09 18.54
CA HIS A 421 -10.44 9.09 19.86
C HIS A 421 -10.12 10.35 20.66
N THR A 422 -8.87 10.80 20.60
CA THR A 422 -8.39 11.94 21.40
C THR A 422 -8.25 13.21 20.57
N ASN A 423 -8.30 13.11 19.24
CA ASN A 423 -7.95 14.17 18.30
C ASN A 423 -6.55 14.74 18.55
N GLY A 424 -5.62 13.88 18.98
CA GLY A 424 -4.24 14.21 19.28
C GLY A 424 -3.26 13.59 18.31
N PHE A 425 -2.13 14.28 18.09
CA PHE A 425 -0.97 13.75 17.39
C PHE A 425 0.00 13.13 18.40
N TYR A 426 0.41 11.89 18.13
CA TYR A 426 1.36 11.14 18.94
C TYR A 426 2.59 10.87 18.07
N PRO A 427 3.74 11.49 18.35
CA PRO A 427 4.98 11.22 17.62
C PRO A 427 5.42 9.77 17.80
N GLU A 428 5.83 9.14 16.72
CA GLU A 428 6.36 7.78 16.65
C GLU A 428 7.64 7.77 15.81
N ILE A 429 8.60 6.92 16.15
CA ILE A 429 9.81 6.70 15.35
C ILE A 429 9.95 5.20 15.20
N TYR A 430 10.18 4.74 13.97
CA TYR A 430 10.45 3.34 13.68
C TYR A 430 11.93 3.15 13.36
N PRO A 431 12.49 1.95 13.57
CA PRO A 431 13.84 1.63 13.10
C PRO A 431 14.02 2.01 11.61
N ASN A 432 15.21 2.46 11.23
CA ASN A 432 15.45 3.04 9.91
C ASN A 432 15.21 2.03 8.77
N GLU A 433 15.53 0.76 9.01
CA GLU A 433 15.30 -0.38 8.13
C GLU A 433 13.79 -0.61 7.92
N CYS A 434 12.99 -0.29 8.94
CA CYS A 434 11.53 -0.43 8.97
C CYS A 434 10.78 0.83 8.48
N GLY A 435 11.50 1.88 8.05
CA GLY A 435 10.89 3.12 7.56
C GLY A 435 9.80 2.86 6.52
N ALA A 436 8.63 3.47 6.70
CA ALA A 436 7.43 3.15 5.94
C ALA A 436 7.42 3.80 4.55
N TYR A 437 7.35 2.97 3.51
CA TYR A 437 7.34 3.39 2.10
C TYR A 437 5.94 3.28 1.49
N SER A 438 5.07 2.48 2.09
CA SER A 438 3.66 2.35 1.71
C SER A 438 2.84 1.91 2.90
N LEU A 439 1.63 2.46 3.00
CA LEU A 439 0.63 2.04 3.97
C LEU A 439 -0.62 1.60 3.18
N PHE A 440 -1.14 0.42 3.49
CA PHE A 440 -2.32 -0.12 2.82
C PHE A 440 -3.12 -1.00 3.77
N TYR A 441 -4.37 -0.65 4.03
CA TYR A 441 -5.26 -1.51 4.81
C TYR A 441 -5.70 -2.68 3.94
N TYR A 442 -5.19 -3.87 4.24
CA TYR A 442 -5.58 -5.09 3.56
C TYR A 442 -6.81 -5.68 4.24
N ASP A 443 -7.96 -5.58 3.58
CA ASP A 443 -9.20 -6.23 4.00
C ASP A 443 -9.26 -7.67 3.47
N ALA A 444 -8.34 -8.50 3.98
CA ALA A 444 -8.15 -9.89 3.59
C ALA A 444 -9.42 -10.74 3.79
N ASN A 445 -9.59 -11.79 2.98
CA ASN A 445 -10.75 -12.69 3.16
C ASN A 445 -10.64 -13.49 4.46
N ASP A 446 -9.42 -13.77 4.93
CA ASP A 446 -9.16 -14.31 6.25
C ASP A 446 -8.91 -13.14 7.24
N PRO A 447 -9.79 -12.93 8.23
CA PRO A 447 -9.67 -11.84 9.19
C PRO A 447 -8.35 -11.84 9.97
N ALA A 448 -7.67 -12.98 10.11
CA ALA A 448 -6.36 -13.07 10.78
C ALA A 448 -5.26 -12.29 10.03
N TYR A 449 -5.44 -12.11 8.73
CA TYR A 449 -4.54 -11.36 7.84
C TYR A 449 -5.09 -9.98 7.46
N SER A 450 -6.25 -9.58 7.98
CA SER A 450 -6.75 -8.23 7.75
C SER A 450 -6.09 -7.25 8.70
N ASP A 451 -5.30 -6.32 8.17
CA ASP A 451 -4.60 -5.31 8.95
C ASP A 451 -4.12 -4.12 8.10
N LEU A 452 -3.65 -3.07 8.77
CA LEU A 452 -2.84 -2.05 8.12
C LEU A 452 -1.45 -2.63 7.84
N LEU A 453 -1.16 -2.86 6.57
CA LEU A 453 0.14 -3.33 6.11
C LEU A 453 1.09 -2.16 5.88
N ILE A 454 2.32 -2.33 6.34
CA ILE A 454 3.42 -1.38 6.23
C ILE A 454 4.46 -2.00 5.29
N GLY A 455 4.65 -1.43 4.10
CA GLY A 455 5.77 -1.77 3.24
C GLY A 455 7.02 -1.02 3.70
N CYS A 456 8.04 -1.74 4.13
CA CYS A 456 9.25 -1.18 4.72
C CYS A 456 10.39 -1.06 3.70
N LYS A 457 11.38 -0.21 4.02
CA LYS A 457 12.58 0.01 3.19
C LYS A 457 13.37 -1.28 2.92
N ASP A 458 13.45 -2.16 3.91
CA ASP A 458 14.16 -3.44 3.84
C ASP A 458 13.48 -4.51 2.95
N GLY A 459 12.32 -4.19 2.37
CA GLY A 459 11.56 -5.07 1.48
C GLY A 459 10.57 -5.99 2.20
N TYR A 460 10.49 -5.93 3.52
CA TYR A 460 9.49 -6.68 4.29
C TYR A 460 8.15 -5.93 4.36
N ILE A 461 7.08 -6.69 4.54
CA ILE A 461 5.75 -6.17 4.88
C ILE A 461 5.51 -6.45 6.36
N ARG A 462 5.23 -5.41 7.13
CA ARG A 462 4.96 -5.49 8.57
C ARG A 462 3.54 -5.04 8.89
N LYS A 463 3.11 -5.31 10.12
CA LYS A 463 1.87 -4.82 10.72
C LYS A 463 2.12 -4.50 12.18
N PHE A 464 1.29 -3.66 12.77
CA PHE A 464 1.33 -3.42 14.20
C PHE A 464 0.72 -4.61 14.95
N LEU A 465 1.35 -4.99 16.05
CA LEU A 465 0.88 -6.05 16.93
C LEU A 465 0.81 -5.51 18.36
N ASP A 466 -0.41 -5.27 18.86
CA ASP A 466 -0.63 -4.70 20.20
C ASP A 466 -0.09 -5.58 21.34
N THR A 467 0.19 -6.85 21.07
CA THR A 467 0.79 -7.80 22.03
C THR A 467 2.31 -7.83 21.97
N ALA A 468 2.93 -7.27 20.94
CA ALA A 468 4.37 -7.17 20.85
C ALA A 468 4.87 -6.04 21.76
N LYS A 469 6.03 -6.24 22.37
CA LYS A 469 6.66 -5.28 23.28
C LYS A 469 8.00 -4.73 22.75
N ASP A 470 8.39 -5.19 21.56
CA ASP A 470 9.62 -4.86 20.87
C ASP A 470 9.31 -4.73 19.36
N ASP A 471 10.12 -3.94 18.65
CA ASP A 471 10.01 -3.73 17.21
C ASP A 471 10.80 -4.79 16.43
N ASP A 472 10.15 -5.44 15.46
CA ASP A 472 10.78 -6.40 14.57
C ASP A 472 11.61 -5.70 13.49
N ILE A 473 12.94 -5.83 13.56
CA ILE A 473 13.89 -5.32 12.55
C ILE A 473 14.35 -6.41 11.57
N GLY A 474 13.56 -7.47 11.44
CA GLY A 474 13.72 -8.60 10.53
C GLY A 474 14.39 -9.80 11.20
N GLY A 475 15.71 -9.72 11.43
CA GLY A 475 16.48 -10.84 12.00
C GLY A 475 16.59 -10.84 13.53
N THR A 476 16.26 -9.71 14.15
CA THR A 476 16.35 -9.45 15.59
C THR A 476 15.24 -8.48 15.98
N ASP A 477 15.03 -8.29 17.28
CA ASP A 477 14.11 -7.31 17.83
C ASP A 477 14.87 -6.09 18.37
N GLN A 478 14.21 -4.93 18.37
CA GLN A 478 14.70 -3.68 18.94
C GLN A 478 13.75 -3.19 20.04
N ASP A 479 14.30 -2.82 21.19
CA ASP A 479 13.54 -2.30 22.33
C ASP A 479 12.77 -1.00 21.95
N ILE A 480 11.53 -0.90 22.41
CA ILE A 480 10.70 0.30 22.26
C ILE A 480 11.00 1.28 23.40
N SER A 481 11.35 2.52 23.06
CA SER A 481 11.43 3.62 24.02
C SER A 481 10.17 4.48 23.94
N SER A 482 9.44 4.57 25.04
CA SER A 482 8.20 5.35 25.15
C SER A 482 8.23 6.27 26.36
N TYR A 483 7.65 7.45 26.22
CA TYR A 483 7.46 8.37 27.34
C TYR A 483 6.19 9.19 27.17
N VAL A 484 5.70 9.72 28.28
CA VAL A 484 4.64 10.72 28.32
C VAL A 484 5.07 11.85 29.25
N THR A 485 4.92 13.08 28.76
CA THR A 485 5.04 14.28 29.57
C THR A 485 3.64 14.76 29.92
N LEU A 486 3.37 14.93 31.20
CA LEU A 486 2.08 15.44 31.65
C LEU A 486 2.03 16.97 31.57
N PRO A 487 0.82 17.57 31.50
CA PRO A 487 0.68 19.02 31.51
C PRO A 487 1.46 19.67 32.65
N ILE A 488 2.12 20.78 32.38
CA ILE A 488 2.85 21.54 33.39
C ILE A 488 1.87 22.03 34.45
N LEU A 489 2.15 21.71 35.70
CA LEU A 489 1.28 21.96 36.83
C LEU A 489 1.73 23.24 37.56
N PRO A 490 0.89 24.28 37.67
CA PRO A 490 1.17 25.39 38.58
C PRO A 490 1.07 24.88 40.03
N LEU A 491 2.11 25.15 40.83
CA LEU A 491 2.18 24.68 42.22
C LEU A 491 1.49 25.62 43.21
N ALA A 492 1.31 26.89 42.85
CA ALA A 492 0.58 27.89 43.63
C ALA A 492 -0.08 28.94 42.72
N GLU A 493 -0.78 29.90 43.33
CA GLU A 493 -1.31 31.07 42.63
C GLU A 493 -0.20 31.96 42.07
N PHE A 494 -0.55 32.77 41.06
CA PHE A 494 0.39 33.68 40.39
C PHE A 494 1.20 34.54 41.38
N GLY A 495 2.52 34.54 41.23
CA GLY A 495 3.46 35.29 42.09
C GLY A 495 3.89 34.55 43.37
N ASN A 496 3.40 33.33 43.61
CA ASN A 496 3.78 32.53 44.77
C ASN A 496 4.42 31.21 44.34
N GLU A 497 5.31 30.70 45.19
CA GLU A 497 5.81 29.33 45.09
C GLU A 497 4.84 28.37 45.78
N GLY A 498 4.71 27.18 45.20
CA GLY A 498 4.11 26.04 45.87
C GLY A 498 5.16 24.99 46.23
N LYS A 499 4.74 24.04 47.06
CA LYS A 499 5.52 22.88 47.46
C LYS A 499 4.75 21.61 47.13
N LEU A 500 5.31 20.78 46.26
CA LEU A 500 4.83 19.43 46.01
C LEU A 500 5.29 18.52 47.15
N SER A 501 4.38 18.16 48.05
CA SER A 501 4.70 17.40 49.26
C SER A 501 4.64 15.89 49.03
N GLU A 502 3.70 15.45 48.19
CA GLU A 502 3.41 14.03 47.95
C GLU A 502 2.95 13.76 46.53
N MET A 503 3.31 12.59 46.01
CA MET A 503 2.84 12.03 44.75
C MET A 503 2.61 10.52 44.90
N ALA A 504 1.60 9.98 44.24
CA ALA A 504 1.33 8.55 44.16
C ALA A 504 0.87 8.17 42.76
N PHE A 505 1.43 7.09 42.23
CA PHE A 505 1.10 6.58 40.90
C PHE A 505 0.13 5.43 41.02
N HIS A 506 -0.81 5.35 40.09
CA HIS A 506 -1.69 4.20 39.93
C HIS A 506 -1.44 3.63 38.54
N SER A 507 -0.59 2.60 38.46
CA SER A 507 -0.33 1.88 37.21
C SER A 507 -1.57 1.07 36.80
N ALA A 508 -1.76 0.91 35.50
CA ALA A 508 -2.79 0.03 34.97
C ALA A 508 -2.39 -1.44 35.15
N GLY A 509 -3.39 -2.32 35.28
CA GLY A 509 -3.20 -3.74 35.53
C GLY A 509 -4.36 -4.33 36.33
N GLY A 510 -4.57 -5.64 36.18
CA GLY A 510 -5.67 -6.34 36.83
C GLY A 510 -5.48 -6.47 38.34
N ALA A 511 -6.58 -6.68 39.08
CA ALA A 511 -6.46 -7.26 40.42
C ALA A 511 -5.71 -8.60 40.34
N SER A 512 -5.00 -9.02 41.40
CA SER A 512 -4.32 -10.33 41.41
C SER A 512 -5.28 -11.43 40.92
N SER A 513 -5.00 -12.05 39.76
CA SER A 513 -5.85 -13.00 38.98
C SER A 513 -6.67 -12.45 37.78
N GLY A 514 -6.54 -11.17 37.42
CA GLY A 514 -7.14 -10.60 36.22
C GLY A 514 -6.47 -11.09 34.93
N ALA A 515 -7.25 -11.20 33.84
CA ALA A 515 -6.76 -11.63 32.52
C ALA A 515 -6.19 -10.48 31.65
N PHE A 516 -6.17 -9.25 32.16
CA PHE A 516 -5.59 -8.10 31.46
C PHE A 516 -4.08 -8.07 31.65
N SER A 517 -3.35 -7.73 30.58
CA SER A 517 -1.91 -7.51 30.63
C SER A 517 -1.57 -6.42 31.65
N ASP A 518 -0.72 -6.78 32.61
CA ASP A 518 -0.25 -5.88 33.64
C ASP A 518 0.75 -4.86 33.06
N SER A 519 0.72 -3.62 33.56
CA SER A 519 1.77 -2.65 33.26
C SER A 519 3.10 -3.16 33.80
N ASP A 520 4.13 -3.13 32.97
CA ASP A 520 5.50 -3.28 33.44
C ASP A 520 5.94 -2.01 34.20
N GLY A 521 7.13 -2.06 34.79
CA GLY A 521 7.68 -0.94 35.53
C GLY A 521 7.98 0.26 34.63
N PHE A 522 7.89 1.47 35.17
CA PHE A 522 8.26 2.70 34.47
C PHE A 522 9.07 3.62 35.36
N SER A 523 9.89 4.46 34.75
CA SER A 523 10.63 5.53 35.39
C SER A 523 9.82 6.81 35.41
N TRP A 524 10.03 7.65 36.41
CA TRP A 524 9.48 8.99 36.48
C TRP A 524 10.58 10.00 36.81
N SER A 525 10.46 11.20 36.24
CA SER A 525 11.36 12.33 36.42
C SER A 525 10.55 13.60 36.67
N LEU A 526 10.87 14.30 37.76
CA LEU A 526 10.15 15.48 38.23
C LEU A 526 11.03 16.73 38.09
N PHE A 527 10.47 17.78 37.52
CA PHE A 527 11.14 19.05 37.20
C PHE A 527 10.43 20.20 37.89
N SER A 528 11.17 21.28 38.18
CA SER A 528 10.67 22.50 38.82
C SER A 528 11.29 23.72 38.15
N ALA A 529 10.51 24.75 37.86
CA ALA A 529 11.01 26.03 37.39
C ALA A 529 10.11 27.18 37.84
N ASP A 530 10.61 28.41 37.68
CA ASP A 530 9.89 29.65 38.05
C ASP A 530 8.89 30.09 36.97
N ASP A 531 9.05 29.59 35.75
CA ASP A 531 8.12 29.78 34.64
C ASP A 531 7.82 28.45 33.92
N ALA A 532 6.66 28.38 33.28
CA ALA A 532 6.18 27.15 32.65
C ALA A 532 7.00 26.75 31.42
N GLU A 533 7.60 27.72 30.70
CA GLU A 533 8.36 27.46 29.47
C GLU A 533 9.70 26.82 29.81
N THR A 534 10.45 27.40 30.75
CA THR A 534 11.70 26.82 31.26
C THR A 534 11.47 25.40 31.80
N CYS A 535 10.34 25.17 32.50
CA CYS A 535 10.01 23.82 32.98
C CYS A 535 9.79 22.81 31.84
N LEU A 536 9.19 23.26 30.73
CA LEU A 536 8.97 22.43 29.54
C LEU A 536 10.29 22.20 28.78
N GLU A 537 11.07 23.26 28.56
CA GLU A 537 12.40 23.19 27.93
C GLU A 537 13.31 22.21 28.70
N ASP A 538 13.36 22.28 30.03
CA ASP A 538 14.14 21.34 30.86
C ASP A 538 13.76 19.86 30.61
N ILE A 539 12.48 19.58 30.37
CA ILE A 539 11.99 18.22 30.10
C ILE A 539 12.38 17.75 28.70
N VAL A 540 12.25 18.65 27.71
CA VAL A 540 12.51 18.38 26.30
C VAL A 540 14.01 18.22 26.06
N ASP A 541 14.82 19.11 26.61
CA ASP A 541 16.29 19.11 26.49
C ASP A 541 16.96 18.04 27.36
N GLY A 542 16.20 17.38 28.23
CA GLY A 542 16.71 16.33 29.11
C GLY A 542 17.64 16.88 30.19
N ALA A 543 17.31 18.05 30.74
CA ALA A 543 17.98 18.63 31.88
C ALA A 543 17.93 17.69 33.11
N THR A 544 18.77 17.97 34.10
CA THR A 544 18.78 17.15 35.32
C THR A 544 17.49 17.38 36.11
N ALA A 545 16.64 16.36 36.18
CA ALA A 545 15.42 16.39 36.99
C ALA A 545 15.72 16.68 38.48
N PHE A 546 14.82 17.40 39.15
CA PHE A 546 14.89 17.63 40.60
C PHE A 546 14.97 16.32 41.38
N THR A 547 14.16 15.34 40.96
CA THR A 547 14.22 13.98 41.51
C THR A 547 13.63 12.98 40.52
N THR A 548 14.13 11.75 40.59
CA THR A 548 13.71 10.64 39.72
C THR A 548 13.40 9.41 40.56
N GLY A 549 12.68 8.46 39.97
CA GLY A 549 12.46 7.17 40.59
C GLY A 549 11.84 6.16 39.63
N THR A 550 11.58 4.96 40.14
CA THR A 550 10.95 3.88 39.39
C THR A 550 9.73 3.38 40.10
N VAL A 551 8.68 3.10 39.34
CA VAL A 551 7.48 2.40 39.78
C VAL A 551 7.55 0.98 39.24
N THR A 552 7.37 0.00 40.12
CA THR A 552 7.27 -1.42 39.75
C THR A 552 5.99 -2.02 40.31
N GLY A 553 5.43 -2.99 39.58
CA GLY A 553 4.17 -3.65 39.92
C GLY A 553 2.92 -2.87 39.50
N THR A 554 1.76 -3.47 39.78
CA THR A 554 0.45 -2.94 39.37
C THR A 554 -0.29 -2.23 40.49
N GLY A 555 -1.17 -1.31 40.11
CA GLY A 555 -2.05 -0.59 41.02
C GLY A 555 -1.38 0.58 41.72
N ARG A 556 -1.88 0.92 42.92
CA ARG A 556 -1.45 2.11 43.65
C ARG A 556 -0.09 1.89 44.32
N THR A 557 0.87 2.74 43.98
CA THR A 557 2.20 2.72 44.58
C THR A 557 2.23 3.32 45.97
N GLY A 558 3.33 3.05 46.69
CA GLY A 558 3.70 3.81 47.87
C GLY A 558 3.82 5.31 47.55
N ARG A 559 3.54 6.14 48.56
CA ARG A 559 3.58 7.61 48.47
C ARG A 559 5.03 8.07 48.33
N VAL A 560 5.34 8.76 47.23
CA VAL A 560 6.62 9.46 47.00
C VAL A 560 6.53 10.83 47.64
N ARG A 561 7.56 11.27 48.38
CA ARG A 561 7.58 12.55 49.10
C ARG A 561 8.73 13.43 48.62
N PRO A 562 8.64 14.02 47.42
CA PRO A 562 9.75 14.75 46.80
C PRO A 562 10.09 16.06 47.54
N LYS A 563 9.11 16.69 48.20
CA LYS A 563 9.26 17.99 48.90
C LYS A 563 9.84 19.10 48.00
N MET A 564 9.49 19.07 46.72
CA MET A 564 9.94 20.03 45.71
C MET A 564 9.26 21.38 45.91
N ARG A 565 9.98 22.49 45.69
CA ARG A 565 9.45 23.86 45.68
C ARG A 565 9.65 24.48 44.29
N GLY A 566 8.72 25.34 43.89
CA GLY A 566 8.79 26.13 42.66
C GLY A 566 7.44 26.73 42.31
N ALA A 567 7.41 27.54 41.26
CA ALA A 567 6.16 28.06 40.70
C ALA A 567 5.45 27.00 39.85
N TYR A 568 6.21 26.22 39.08
CA TYR A 568 5.71 25.19 38.17
C TYR A 568 6.38 23.85 38.41
N ALA A 569 5.65 22.77 38.15
CA ALA A 569 6.14 21.40 38.20
C ALA A 569 5.83 20.65 36.91
N GLY A 570 6.83 19.90 36.43
CA GLY A 570 6.68 19.04 35.26
C GLY A 570 6.99 17.59 35.60
N LEU A 571 6.23 16.66 35.01
CA LEU A 571 6.38 15.22 35.27
C LEU A 571 6.51 14.46 33.95
N LYS A 572 7.63 13.76 33.77
CA LYS A 572 7.89 12.85 32.66
C LYS A 572 7.90 11.41 33.16
N LEU A 573 7.19 10.54 32.46
CA LEU A 573 7.09 9.10 32.75
C LEU A 573 7.62 8.35 31.53
N ALA A 574 8.49 7.36 31.70
CA ALA A 574 9.16 6.72 30.59
C ALA A 574 9.49 5.24 30.85
N ASN A 575 9.47 4.44 29.79
CA ASN A 575 10.01 3.08 29.75
C ASN A 575 10.85 2.90 28.48
N SER A 576 12.03 2.32 28.62
CA SER A 576 12.95 1.99 27.53
C SER A 576 13.61 0.63 27.74
N THR A 577 12.95 -0.27 28.47
CA THR A 577 13.47 -1.61 28.77
C THR A 577 12.91 -2.60 27.77
N ALA A 578 13.77 -3.43 27.20
CA ALA A 578 13.40 -4.57 26.34
C ALA A 578 12.18 -5.33 26.87
N SER A 579 11.25 -5.64 25.97
CA SER A 579 10.07 -6.45 26.22
C SER A 579 9.18 -5.92 27.35
N GLN A 580 9.14 -4.60 27.55
CA GLN A 580 8.30 -3.95 28.55
C GLN A 580 7.42 -2.85 27.98
N THR A 581 6.23 -2.71 28.55
CA THR A 581 5.22 -1.71 28.21
C THR A 581 4.63 -1.13 29.48
N PHE A 582 4.24 0.14 29.48
CA PHE A 582 3.62 0.73 30.67
C PHE A 582 2.28 1.41 30.34
N ALA A 583 1.38 1.39 31.32
CA ALA A 583 0.11 2.07 31.25
C ALA A 583 -0.27 2.63 32.64
N ILE A 584 -0.97 3.76 32.64
CA ILE A 584 -1.23 4.54 33.87
C ILE A 584 -2.70 4.89 33.95
N ASN A 585 -3.31 4.63 35.11
CA ASN A 585 -4.70 4.96 35.38
C ASN A 585 -4.85 6.38 35.94
N SER A 586 -4.05 6.74 36.94
CA SER A 586 -4.10 8.07 37.55
C SER A 586 -2.83 8.42 38.32
N ILE A 587 -2.67 9.71 38.59
CA ILE A 587 -1.61 10.23 39.46
C ILE A 587 -2.26 11.15 40.48
N GLY A 588 -2.08 10.83 41.76
CA GLY A 588 -2.50 11.68 42.86
C GLY A 588 -1.33 12.50 43.36
N TYR A 589 -1.55 13.77 43.68
CA TYR A 589 -0.52 14.64 44.24
C TYR A 589 -1.10 15.61 45.27
N GLU A 590 -0.23 16.14 46.14
CA GLU A 590 -0.58 17.16 47.13
C GLU A 590 0.37 18.36 47.02
N THR A 591 -0.19 19.57 46.87
CA THR A 591 0.54 20.84 46.85
C THR A 591 0.17 21.70 48.05
N GLN A 592 1.13 22.49 48.54
CA GLN A 592 0.94 23.42 49.65
C GLN A 592 1.64 24.76 49.32
N PRO A 593 1.07 25.93 49.68
CA PRO A 593 1.73 27.22 49.47
C PRO A 593 3.09 27.30 50.19
N ALA A 594 4.10 27.90 49.56
CA ALA A 594 5.48 27.88 50.03
C ALA A 594 6.19 29.24 50.07
N GLY A 595 5.49 30.36 49.89
CA GLY A 595 6.04 31.72 49.94
C GLY A 595 5.82 32.48 48.62
N SER A 596 6.34 33.71 48.53
CA SER A 596 6.39 34.46 47.26
C SER A 596 7.60 34.02 46.43
N ILE A 597 7.50 34.13 45.10
CA ILE A 597 8.60 33.93 44.15
C ILE A 597 9.68 35.00 44.36
#